data_AF-A0A936MVF8-F1
#
_entry.id   AF-A0A936MVF8-F1
#
_cell.length_a   1.000
_cell.length_b   1.000
_cell.length_c   1.000
_cell.angle_alpha   90.00
_cell.angle_beta   90.00
_cell.angle_gamma   90.00
#
_symmetry.space_group_name_H-M   'P 1'
#
loop_
_entity.id
_entity.type
_entity.pdbx_description
1 polymer ?
#
loop_
_entity_poly.entity_id
_entity_poly.type
_entity_poly.pdbx_seq_one_letter_code
_entity_poly.pdbx_strand_id
1 'polypeptide(L)'
;MLASCAPIAGLEEHLPYLGFPDSLSVPCSDGTMTVKCESVRDTAPQDGHFVTARPSYRISGNEVIDSITGLVWYRLPGEPQSHELATKYCDVLPGDYRLPTRIELVSILDFRANSPIRIDTDAFPDVQASAYWTSTRYATDPDRYWSVDFCVSCMSEYIIRSDHTSTHVGALCVKSDGESFKTGPFEIAGEEDRFVRDTRTGLMWMKKLLEPADSWRSAIDACRKAPDGAYGDFRLPNAKELATIVDDERADADAPAVHQLFEIEYGRQIWSSTPTSIEGRFFELNATGGSLGHFPGSLGYIFPLCVRGPD
;
A
#
# COMPACT_ATOMS: atom_id res chain seq x y z
N MET A 1 34.85 -46.06 -3.16
CA MET A 1 35.32 -44.67 -3.34
C MET A 1 34.15 -43.77 -3.06
N LEU A 2 34.14 -43.11 -1.90
CA LEU A 2 33.13 -42.12 -1.53
C LEU A 2 33.72 -40.76 -1.89
N ALA A 3 33.14 -40.08 -2.89
CA ALA A 3 33.48 -38.70 -3.19
C ALA A 3 32.62 -37.79 -2.32
N SER A 4 33.27 -37.12 -1.37
CA SER A 4 32.76 -35.98 -0.63
C SER A 4 32.70 -34.78 -1.59
N CYS A 5 31.53 -34.14 -1.70
CA CYS A 5 31.46 -32.77 -2.20
C CYS A 5 31.54 -31.81 -1.00
N ALA A 6 32.55 -30.97 -1.00
CA ALA A 6 32.66 -29.82 -0.11
C ALA A 6 31.58 -28.77 -0.46
N PRO A 7 31.12 -27.96 0.50
CA PRO A 7 30.16 -26.90 0.23
C PRO A 7 30.83 -25.77 -0.56
N ILE A 8 30.15 -25.30 -1.60
CA ILE A 8 30.53 -24.09 -2.33
C ILE A 8 30.18 -22.91 -1.42
N ALA A 9 31.20 -22.18 -0.98
CA ALA A 9 31.03 -20.89 -0.32
C ALA A 9 30.57 -19.84 -1.35
N GLY A 10 29.54 -19.06 -1.01
CA GLY A 10 29.14 -17.88 -1.77
C GLY A 10 27.77 -17.91 -2.46
N LEU A 11 26.78 -18.59 -1.89
CA LEU A 11 25.38 -18.27 -2.19
C LEU A 11 24.92 -17.26 -1.13
N GLU A 12 24.98 -15.97 -1.45
CA GLU A 12 24.07 -15.03 -0.81
C GLU A 12 22.66 -15.55 -1.07
N GLU A 13 21.94 -15.89 0.01
CA GLU A 13 20.53 -16.17 0.00
C GLU A 13 19.77 -14.90 -0.40
N HIS A 14 19.74 -14.59 -1.70
CA HIS A 14 18.68 -13.75 -2.23
C HIS A 14 17.38 -14.55 -2.09
N LEU A 15 16.70 -14.33 -0.98
CA LEU A 15 15.30 -14.72 -0.79
C LEU A 15 14.53 -14.30 -2.05
N PRO A 16 13.68 -15.17 -2.63
CA PRO A 16 12.89 -14.80 -3.79
C PRO A 16 12.02 -13.60 -3.38
N TYR A 17 12.29 -12.45 -3.99
CA TYR A 17 11.56 -11.22 -3.76
C TYR A 17 10.08 -11.42 -4.12
N LEU A 18 9.17 -11.25 -3.16
CA LEU A 18 7.76 -11.64 -3.27
C LEU A 18 6.83 -10.51 -3.76
N GLY A 19 7.34 -9.29 -3.99
CA GLY A 19 6.54 -8.07 -4.22
C GLY A 19 6.33 -7.25 -2.95
N PHE A 20 5.55 -6.16 -3.04
CA PHE A 20 5.11 -5.41 -1.86
C PHE A 20 4.08 -6.23 -1.06
N PRO A 21 4.12 -6.29 0.29
CA PRO A 21 3.22 -7.15 1.05
C PRO A 21 1.76 -6.83 0.73
N ASP A 22 0.96 -7.84 0.43
CA ASP A 22 -0.44 -7.67 0.08
C ASP A 22 -1.33 -8.44 1.03
N SER A 23 -2.29 -7.74 1.60
CA SER A 23 -3.22 -8.35 2.54
C SER A 23 -4.01 -9.44 1.84
N LEU A 24 -4.33 -10.53 2.56
CA LEU A 24 -5.19 -11.58 2.04
C LEU A 24 -6.63 -11.07 1.91
N SER A 25 -6.95 -10.16 1.00
CA SER A 25 -8.30 -9.61 0.81
C SER A 25 -9.25 -10.74 0.41
N VAL A 26 -9.76 -11.50 1.37
CA VAL A 26 -10.61 -12.68 1.11
C VAL A 26 -11.93 -12.33 0.43
N PRO A 27 -12.57 -11.15 0.66
CA PRO A 27 -13.78 -10.84 -0.08
C PRO A 27 -13.48 -10.16 -1.42
N CYS A 28 -14.43 -10.31 -2.32
CA CYS A 28 -14.58 -9.46 -3.50
C CYS A 28 -15.82 -8.58 -3.31
N SER A 29 -16.08 -7.69 -4.27
CA SER A 29 -17.33 -6.95 -4.35
C SER A 29 -18.02 -7.30 -5.66
N ASP A 30 -19.28 -7.69 -5.56
CA ASP A 30 -20.25 -7.29 -6.56
C ASP A 30 -20.31 -5.75 -6.40
N GLY A 31 -20.27 -4.84 -7.37
CA GLY A 31 -20.21 -3.38 -7.12
C GLY A 31 -21.31 -2.71 -6.26
N THR A 32 -22.04 -3.42 -5.41
CA THR A 32 -22.87 -2.89 -4.32
C THR A 32 -22.40 -3.38 -2.94
N MET A 33 -22.10 -4.67 -2.80
CA MET A 33 -21.75 -5.27 -1.51
C MET A 33 -20.59 -6.27 -1.58
N THR A 34 -20.00 -6.52 -0.42
CA THR A 34 -18.99 -7.55 -0.23
C THR A 34 -19.58 -8.94 -0.47
N VAL A 35 -18.93 -9.74 -1.33
CA VAL A 35 -19.31 -11.11 -1.69
C VAL A 35 -18.10 -12.05 -1.69
N LYS A 36 -18.35 -13.35 -1.79
CA LYS A 36 -17.27 -14.32 -2.03
C LYS A 36 -16.69 -14.12 -3.42
N CYS A 37 -15.37 -14.19 -3.58
CA CYS A 37 -14.76 -14.08 -4.90
C CYS A 37 -15.27 -15.15 -5.87
N GLU A 38 -15.65 -16.33 -5.39
CA GLU A 38 -16.34 -17.37 -6.17
C GLU A 38 -17.55 -16.88 -6.95
N SER A 39 -18.35 -15.98 -6.38
CA SER A 39 -19.59 -15.52 -7.02
C SER A 39 -19.37 -14.50 -8.13
N VAL A 40 -18.14 -13.98 -8.29
CA VAL A 40 -17.78 -12.97 -9.29
C VAL A 40 -16.62 -13.41 -10.19
N ARG A 41 -16.31 -14.72 -10.23
CA ARG A 41 -15.19 -15.28 -11.01
C ARG A 41 -15.27 -15.01 -12.52
N ASP A 42 -16.47 -14.81 -13.05
CA ASP A 42 -16.67 -14.52 -14.48
C ASP A 42 -16.46 -13.03 -14.83
N THR A 43 -16.27 -12.17 -13.82
CA THR A 43 -15.99 -10.73 -13.99
C THR A 43 -14.49 -10.46 -14.07
N ALA A 44 -14.09 -9.21 -14.36
CA ALA A 44 -12.68 -8.83 -14.27
C ALA A 44 -12.14 -9.00 -12.83
N PRO A 45 -10.88 -9.43 -12.69
CA PRO A 45 -10.35 -9.81 -11.39
C PRO A 45 -10.12 -8.58 -10.51
N GLN A 46 -10.43 -8.76 -9.24
CA GLN A 46 -10.32 -7.79 -8.16
C GLN A 46 -9.20 -8.20 -7.22
N ASP A 47 -8.85 -7.35 -6.26
CA ASP A 47 -7.80 -7.61 -5.27
C ASP A 47 -7.92 -9.01 -4.64
N GLY A 48 -9.13 -9.40 -4.19
CA GLY A 48 -9.34 -10.70 -3.56
C GLY A 48 -9.25 -11.94 -4.47
N HIS A 49 -9.09 -11.76 -5.79
CA HIS A 49 -8.76 -12.85 -6.70
C HIS A 49 -7.26 -13.14 -6.74
N PHE A 50 -6.44 -12.22 -6.25
CA PHE A 50 -4.99 -12.33 -6.22
C PHE A 50 -4.54 -12.66 -4.81
N VAL A 51 -3.44 -13.39 -4.75
CA VAL A 51 -2.70 -13.65 -3.52
C VAL A 51 -1.27 -13.29 -3.85
N THR A 52 -0.88 -12.06 -3.56
CA THR A 52 0.50 -11.63 -3.71
C THR A 52 1.16 -11.50 -2.33
N ALA A 53 2.47 -11.69 -2.25
CA ALA A 53 3.32 -11.43 -1.07
C ALA A 53 2.63 -11.54 0.32
N ARG A 54 2.09 -12.72 0.69
CA ARG A 54 1.29 -12.87 1.92
C ARG A 54 2.08 -12.38 3.15
N PRO A 55 1.58 -11.40 3.92
CA PRO A 55 2.22 -10.97 5.16
C PRO A 55 2.50 -12.17 6.06
N SER A 56 3.73 -12.24 6.53
CA SER A 56 4.18 -13.33 7.39
C SER A 56 5.11 -12.79 8.44
N TYR A 57 4.75 -13.00 9.71
CA TYR A 57 5.44 -12.40 10.84
C TYR A 57 6.05 -13.47 11.73
N ARG A 58 7.30 -13.26 12.13
CA ARG A 58 7.97 -14.06 13.17
C ARG A 58 8.15 -13.22 14.42
N ILE A 59 7.65 -13.73 15.54
CA ILE A 59 7.70 -13.03 16.83
C ILE A 59 8.92 -13.49 17.62
N SER A 60 9.66 -12.55 18.19
CA SER A 60 10.80 -12.80 19.08
C SER A 60 10.81 -11.80 20.23
N GLY A 61 10.22 -12.17 21.37
CA GLY A 61 10.03 -11.26 22.50
C GLY A 61 9.13 -10.07 22.12
N ASN A 62 9.66 -8.85 22.20
CA ASN A 62 8.97 -7.62 21.82
C ASN A 62 9.24 -7.21 20.36
N GLU A 63 9.81 -8.09 19.54
CA GLU A 63 10.06 -7.84 18.13
C GLU A 63 9.11 -8.64 17.26
N VAL A 64 8.57 -7.99 16.22
CA VAL A 64 7.81 -8.60 15.13
C VAL A 64 8.64 -8.44 13.86
N ILE A 65 9.11 -9.55 13.30
CA ILE A 65 9.95 -9.58 12.11
C ILE A 65 9.05 -9.90 10.92
N ASP A 66 8.91 -8.93 10.02
CA ASP A 66 8.20 -9.11 8.76
C ASP A 66 9.08 -9.91 7.78
N SER A 67 8.63 -11.10 7.42
CA SER A 67 9.37 -12.03 6.56
C SER A 67 9.34 -11.64 5.08
N ILE A 68 8.49 -10.67 4.70
CA ILE A 68 8.39 -10.17 3.33
C ILE A 68 9.28 -8.94 3.13
N THR A 69 9.22 -7.97 4.05
CA THR A 69 10.00 -6.72 3.94
C THR A 69 11.35 -6.80 4.64
N GLY A 70 11.54 -7.75 5.56
CA GLY A 70 12.70 -7.82 6.44
C GLY A 70 12.64 -6.84 7.62
N LEU A 71 11.61 -5.98 7.69
CA LEU A 71 11.49 -4.96 8.73
C LEU A 71 11.28 -5.60 10.11
N VAL A 72 11.93 -5.01 11.12
CA VAL A 72 11.79 -5.42 12.52
C VAL A 72 11.03 -4.35 13.28
N TRP A 73 9.82 -4.69 13.72
CA TRP A 73 8.90 -3.81 14.43
C TRP A 73 8.98 -4.02 15.93
N TYR A 74 8.89 -2.94 16.69
CA TYR A 74 8.64 -3.00 18.13
C TYR A 74 7.16 -3.28 18.38
N ARG A 75 6.88 -4.35 19.11
CA ARG A 75 5.52 -4.91 19.26
C ARG A 75 4.59 -4.07 20.13
N LEU A 76 5.15 -3.27 21.04
CA LEU A 76 4.39 -2.43 21.95
C LEU A 76 4.24 -1.03 21.32
N PRO A 77 3.02 -0.57 21.03
CA PRO A 77 2.83 0.78 20.50
C PRO A 77 3.02 1.85 21.58
N GLY A 78 3.40 3.05 21.15
CA GLY A 78 3.32 4.26 21.95
C GLY A 78 1.88 4.78 22.02
N GLU A 79 1.52 5.36 23.16
CA GLU A 79 0.21 5.95 23.39
C GLU A 79 -0.10 7.09 22.38
N PRO A 80 -1.39 7.35 22.09
CA PRO A 80 -1.80 8.44 21.20
C PRO A 80 -1.32 9.82 21.67
N GLN A 81 -0.48 10.48 20.87
CA GLN A 81 0.17 11.77 21.21
C GLN A 81 0.48 12.61 19.95
N SER A 82 1.16 13.76 20.13
CA SER A 82 1.66 14.55 18.99
C SER A 82 2.80 13.82 18.26
N HIS A 83 3.09 14.24 17.02
CA HIS A 83 4.15 13.64 16.21
C HIS A 83 5.52 13.71 16.90
N GLU A 84 5.84 14.83 17.55
CA GLU A 84 7.13 15.01 18.23
C GLU A 84 7.28 14.06 19.43
N LEU A 85 6.19 13.80 20.15
CA LEU A 85 6.20 12.88 21.28
C LEU A 85 6.25 11.42 20.81
N ALA A 86 5.54 11.09 19.74
CA ALA A 86 5.62 9.79 19.08
C ALA A 86 7.03 9.48 18.55
N THR A 87 7.71 10.48 17.97
CA THR A 87 9.10 10.37 17.52
C THR A 87 10.02 10.07 18.70
N LYS A 88 9.93 10.87 19.77
CA LYS A 88 10.71 10.66 21.00
C LYS A 88 10.46 9.31 21.63
N TYR A 89 9.23 8.80 21.58
CA TYR A 89 8.89 7.47 22.10
C TYR A 89 9.74 6.40 21.41
N CYS A 90 9.84 6.42 20.07
CA CYS A 90 10.64 5.44 19.34
C CYS A 90 12.15 5.64 19.57
N ASP A 91 12.64 6.88 19.56
CA ASP A 91 14.07 7.20 19.66
C ASP A 91 14.73 6.73 20.98
N VAL A 92 13.95 6.61 22.06
CA VAL A 92 14.48 6.20 23.38
C VAL A 92 14.41 4.69 23.62
N LEU A 93 13.81 3.92 22.71
CA LEU A 93 13.76 2.47 22.82
C LEU A 93 15.16 1.86 22.58
N PRO A 94 15.55 0.83 23.35
CA PRO A 94 16.82 0.15 23.13
C PRO A 94 16.79 -0.65 21.83
N GLY A 95 17.70 -0.36 20.88
CA GLY A 95 17.79 -1.08 19.61
C GLY A 95 17.58 -0.23 18.36
N ASP A 96 17.85 1.08 18.45
CA ASP A 96 17.85 2.04 17.34
C ASP A 96 16.51 2.09 16.58
N TYR A 97 15.41 2.20 17.31
CA TYR A 97 14.07 2.31 16.74
C TYR A 97 13.75 3.75 16.30
N ARG A 98 12.86 3.85 15.32
CA ARG A 98 12.32 5.11 14.79
C ARG A 98 10.85 4.96 14.41
N LEU A 99 10.17 6.07 14.16
CA LEU A 99 8.92 6.00 13.41
C LEU A 99 9.16 5.43 12.01
N PRO A 100 8.23 4.62 11.47
CA PRO A 100 8.30 4.07 10.13
C PRO A 100 8.06 5.16 9.09
N THR A 101 8.55 4.97 7.86
CA THR A 101 8.07 5.78 6.74
C THR A 101 6.61 5.44 6.44
N ARG A 102 5.94 6.30 5.65
CA ARG A 102 4.58 6.05 5.16
C ARG A 102 4.47 4.68 4.53
N ILE A 103 5.39 4.33 3.63
CA ILE A 103 5.32 3.07 2.89
C ILE A 103 5.66 1.84 3.76
N GLU A 104 6.53 1.98 4.76
CA GLU A 104 6.78 0.92 5.75
C GLU A 104 5.52 0.64 6.58
N LEU A 105 4.82 1.68 7.05
CA LEU A 105 3.59 1.50 7.82
C LEU A 105 2.43 0.97 6.96
N VAL A 106 2.36 1.38 5.69
CA VAL A 106 1.44 0.81 4.71
C VAL A 106 1.73 -0.68 4.47
N SER A 107 2.98 -1.13 4.55
CA SER A 107 3.34 -2.53 4.30
C SER A 107 2.65 -3.50 5.26
N ILE A 108 2.33 -3.06 6.48
CA ILE A 108 1.64 -3.87 7.50
C ILE A 108 0.10 -3.65 7.54
N LEU A 109 -0.45 -2.80 6.66
CA LEU A 109 -1.91 -2.68 6.49
C LEU A 109 -2.52 -4.01 6.04
N ASP A 110 -3.63 -4.35 6.67
CA ASP A 110 -4.42 -5.55 6.42
C ASP A 110 -5.87 -5.21 6.04
N PHE A 111 -6.24 -5.47 4.79
CA PHE A 111 -7.61 -5.27 4.28
C PHE A 111 -8.49 -6.52 4.35
N ARG A 112 -8.13 -7.55 5.13
CA ARG A 112 -8.99 -8.72 5.41
C ARG A 112 -10.33 -8.30 6.03
N ALA A 113 -11.46 -8.74 5.46
CA ALA A 113 -12.80 -8.38 5.93
C ALA A 113 -13.15 -8.78 7.38
N ASN A 114 -12.50 -9.81 7.93
CA ASN A 114 -12.84 -10.34 9.26
C ASN A 114 -11.93 -9.82 10.37
N SER A 115 -11.04 -8.86 10.06
CA SER A 115 -10.18 -8.27 11.09
C SER A 115 -10.89 -7.10 11.76
N PRO A 116 -10.88 -7.00 13.11
CA PRO A 116 -11.49 -5.87 13.82
C PRO A 116 -10.76 -4.55 13.56
N ILE A 117 -9.48 -4.62 13.19
CA ILE A 117 -8.59 -3.51 12.83
C ILE A 117 -7.72 -3.91 11.63
N ARG A 118 -7.19 -2.95 10.87
CA ARG A 118 -6.45 -3.17 9.62
C ARG A 118 -4.98 -3.58 9.84
N ILE A 119 -4.73 -4.48 10.78
CA ILE A 119 -3.40 -5.04 11.07
C ILE A 119 -3.56 -6.48 11.58
N ASP A 120 -2.53 -7.32 11.41
CA ASP A 120 -2.53 -8.68 11.95
C ASP A 120 -2.47 -8.65 13.50
N THR A 121 -3.61 -8.93 14.14
CA THR A 121 -3.75 -8.83 15.60
C THR A 121 -3.00 -9.92 16.37
N ASP A 122 -2.62 -11.02 15.73
CA ASP A 122 -1.82 -12.06 16.39
C ASP A 122 -0.35 -11.58 16.50
N ALA A 123 0.16 -10.95 15.44
CA ALA A 123 1.48 -10.32 15.43
C ALA A 123 1.52 -9.05 16.30
N PHE A 124 0.49 -8.21 16.22
CA PHE A 124 0.41 -6.89 16.86
C PHE A 124 -0.79 -6.79 17.83
N PRO A 125 -0.79 -7.51 18.96
CA PRO A 125 -1.96 -7.64 19.84
C PRO A 125 -2.33 -6.37 20.59
N ASP A 126 -1.37 -5.46 20.81
CA ASP A 126 -1.55 -4.23 21.59
C ASP A 126 -1.86 -3.01 20.72
N VAL A 127 -1.88 -3.17 19.39
CA VAL A 127 -2.25 -2.10 18.45
C VAL A 127 -3.75 -1.85 18.53
N GLN A 128 -4.12 -0.58 18.64
CA GLN A 128 -5.50 -0.14 18.79
C GLN A 128 -6.08 0.32 17.45
N ALA A 129 -7.41 0.41 17.38
CA ALA A 129 -8.15 0.95 16.24
C ALA A 129 -7.99 2.47 16.13
N SER A 130 -6.81 2.94 15.70
CA SER A 130 -6.48 4.35 15.58
C SER A 130 -5.50 4.62 14.44
N ALA A 131 -5.23 5.90 14.20
CA ALA A 131 -4.15 6.37 13.36
C ALA A 131 -2.79 6.27 14.06
N TYR A 132 -1.75 6.03 13.28
CA TYR A 132 -0.37 5.94 13.72
C TYR A 132 0.54 6.85 12.88
N TRP A 133 1.46 7.55 13.56
CA TRP A 133 2.38 8.49 12.94
C TRP A 133 3.45 7.77 12.11
N THR A 134 3.89 8.46 11.06
CA THR A 134 5.06 8.07 10.27
C THR A 134 6.15 9.13 10.41
N SER A 135 7.39 8.80 10.07
CA SER A 135 8.49 9.74 9.93
C SER A 135 8.44 10.55 8.62
N THR A 136 7.56 10.17 7.69
CA THR A 136 7.48 10.79 6.36
C THR A 136 6.76 12.14 6.47
N ARG A 137 7.49 13.22 6.17
CA ARG A 137 6.93 14.56 6.02
C ARG A 137 6.03 14.64 4.80
N TYR A 138 5.01 15.47 4.87
CA TYR A 138 4.18 15.76 3.72
C TYR A 138 4.88 16.78 2.81
N ALA A 139 5.09 16.43 1.54
CA ALA A 139 6.01 17.16 0.67
C ALA A 139 5.63 18.63 0.45
N THR A 140 4.33 18.95 0.40
CA THR A 140 3.82 20.30 0.11
C THR A 140 3.49 21.13 1.36
N ASP A 141 3.55 20.53 2.56
CA ASP A 141 3.40 21.22 3.84
C ASP A 141 4.34 20.58 4.88
N PRO A 142 5.53 21.17 5.13
CA PRO A 142 6.57 20.55 5.94
C PRO A 142 6.22 20.43 7.43
N ASP A 143 5.16 21.11 7.88
CA ASP A 143 4.65 20.98 9.25
C ASP A 143 3.78 19.73 9.41
N ARG A 144 3.34 19.11 8.31
CA ARG A 144 2.54 17.87 8.34
C ARG A 144 3.40 16.62 8.15
N TYR A 145 2.91 15.54 8.74
CA TYR A 145 3.43 14.19 8.57
C TYR A 145 2.34 13.25 8.14
N TRP A 146 2.70 12.18 7.43
CA TRP A 146 1.75 11.14 7.11
C TRP A 146 1.34 10.34 8.35
N SER A 147 0.09 9.90 8.36
CA SER A 147 -0.45 8.94 9.30
C SER A 147 -1.22 7.85 8.55
N VAL A 148 -1.24 6.65 9.14
CA VAL A 148 -1.98 5.49 8.63
C VAL A 148 -3.00 5.04 9.68
N ASP A 149 -4.26 4.92 9.28
CA ASP A 149 -5.38 4.55 10.14
C ASP A 149 -5.67 3.05 10.07
N PHE A 150 -5.51 2.35 11.21
CA PHE A 150 -5.85 0.95 11.33
C PHE A 150 -7.32 0.72 11.70
N CYS A 151 -8.12 1.75 11.89
CA CYS A 151 -9.52 1.58 12.21
C CYS A 151 -10.36 1.19 10.97
N VAL A 152 -11.24 0.21 11.15
CA VAL A 152 -12.16 -0.25 10.08
C VAL A 152 -13.50 0.49 10.16
N SER A 153 -13.97 0.78 11.36
CA SER A 153 -15.31 1.32 11.63
C SER A 153 -15.31 2.71 12.30
N CYS A 154 -14.22 3.47 12.14
CA CYS A 154 -14.15 4.87 12.56
C CYS A 154 -14.98 5.78 11.64
N MET A 155 -15.21 7.01 12.10
CA MET A 155 -15.81 8.06 11.26
C MET A 155 -14.87 8.58 10.15
N SER A 156 -13.57 8.25 10.20
CA SER A 156 -12.61 8.67 9.17
C SER A 156 -12.88 7.96 7.87
N GLU A 157 -12.93 8.70 6.77
CA GLU A 157 -12.99 8.17 5.41
C GLU A 157 -11.60 7.87 4.83
N TYR A 158 -10.55 8.33 5.50
CA TYR A 158 -9.15 8.24 5.05
C TYR A 158 -8.38 7.20 5.85
N ILE A 159 -7.68 6.33 5.13
CA ILE A 159 -6.77 5.33 5.68
C ILE A 159 -5.33 5.84 5.68
N ILE A 160 -4.96 6.65 4.69
CA ILE A 160 -3.63 7.27 4.61
C ILE A 160 -3.82 8.76 4.34
N ARG A 161 -3.33 9.61 5.25
CA ARG A 161 -3.46 11.08 5.12
C ARG A 161 -2.35 11.83 5.85
N SER A 162 -2.08 13.06 5.42
CA SER A 162 -1.27 14.01 6.17
C SER A 162 -2.03 14.54 7.39
N ASP A 163 -1.35 14.76 8.51
CA ASP A 163 -1.85 15.37 9.73
C ASP A 163 -0.72 16.19 10.40
N HIS A 164 -1.07 17.15 11.26
CA HIS A 164 -0.14 17.99 12.03
C HIS A 164 -0.64 18.26 13.44
N THR A 165 -1.97 18.35 13.64
CA THR A 165 -2.55 18.87 14.88
C THR A 165 -3.13 17.79 15.78
N SER A 166 -3.28 16.56 15.28
CA SER A 166 -3.90 15.50 16.08
C SER A 166 -2.99 15.06 17.23
N THR A 167 -3.56 15.01 18.43
CA THR A 167 -2.91 14.42 19.62
C THR A 167 -3.41 13.01 19.91
N HIS A 168 -4.20 12.42 19.01
CA HIS A 168 -4.84 11.12 19.17
C HIS A 168 -4.29 10.09 18.18
N VAL A 169 -3.00 10.19 17.87
CA VAL A 169 -2.32 9.33 16.89
C VAL A 169 -1.17 8.60 17.58
N GLY A 170 -1.17 7.28 17.52
CA GLY A 170 -0.20 6.42 18.21
C GLY A 170 1.16 6.36 17.52
N ALA A 171 2.09 5.62 18.13
CA ALA A 171 3.39 5.33 17.55
C ALA A 171 3.58 3.83 17.38
N LEU A 172 3.93 3.40 16.17
CA LEU A 172 4.58 2.10 15.95
C LEU A 172 6.02 2.39 15.58
N CYS A 173 6.94 1.57 16.05
CA CYS A 173 8.36 1.79 15.83
C CYS A 173 8.97 0.65 15.03
N VAL A 174 9.88 0.98 14.13
CA VAL A 174 10.65 0.05 13.31
C VAL A 174 12.14 0.29 13.53
N LYS A 175 12.98 -0.73 13.43
CA LYS A 175 14.43 -0.58 13.55
C LYS A 175 15.02 0.29 12.45
N SER A 176 16.13 0.96 12.77
CA SER A 176 16.92 1.79 11.85
C SER A 176 18.11 1.02 11.28
N ASP A 177 17.88 -0.13 10.65
CA ASP A 177 18.90 -1.01 10.10
C ASP A 177 19.15 -0.79 8.60
N GLY A 178 19.45 0.45 8.21
CA GLY A 178 19.81 0.81 6.84
C GLY A 178 19.02 1.98 6.27
N GLU A 179 18.98 2.08 4.95
CA GLU A 179 18.12 3.04 4.26
C GLU A 179 16.65 2.68 4.46
N SER A 180 15.84 3.65 4.85
CA SER A 180 14.39 3.45 4.98
C SER A 180 13.76 2.98 3.68
N PHE A 181 12.72 2.16 3.78
CA PHE A 181 11.98 1.71 2.60
C PHE A 181 11.31 2.92 1.91
N LYS A 182 11.48 3.01 0.59
CA LYS A 182 10.91 4.05 -0.29
C LYS A 182 10.09 3.42 -1.41
N THR A 183 9.26 4.23 -2.06
CA THR A 183 8.56 3.87 -3.29
C THR A 183 9.51 3.81 -4.50
N GLY A 184 9.14 3.05 -5.54
CA GLY A 184 10.02 2.81 -6.69
C GLY A 184 11.35 2.12 -6.30
N PRO A 185 12.44 2.26 -7.08
CA PRO A 185 12.61 3.16 -8.22
C PRO A 185 11.74 2.80 -9.42
N PHE A 186 11.39 3.82 -10.21
CA PHE A 186 10.59 3.68 -11.42
C PHE A 186 11.42 3.91 -12.68
N GLU A 187 11.18 3.11 -13.71
CA GLU A 187 11.78 3.27 -15.04
C GLU A 187 10.72 3.22 -16.14
N ILE A 188 10.99 3.85 -17.28
CA ILE A 188 10.13 3.70 -18.46
C ILE A 188 10.32 2.29 -19.03
N ALA A 189 9.24 1.63 -19.39
CA ALA A 189 9.24 0.26 -19.90
C ALA A 189 8.35 0.09 -21.14
N GLY A 190 8.60 -1.00 -21.87
CA GLY A 190 7.86 -1.40 -23.07
C GLY A 190 8.11 -0.53 -24.30
N GLU A 191 7.34 -0.79 -25.37
CA GLU A 191 7.43 -0.02 -26.62
C GLU A 191 6.68 1.31 -26.51
N GLU A 192 7.21 2.33 -27.19
CA GLU A 192 6.62 3.68 -27.31
C GLU A 192 6.49 4.44 -25.97
N ASP A 193 7.31 4.11 -24.98
CA ASP A 193 7.37 4.79 -23.67
C ASP A 193 6.01 4.87 -22.96
N ARG A 194 5.17 3.83 -23.11
CA ARG A 194 3.78 3.81 -22.59
C ARG A 194 3.65 3.28 -21.16
N PHE A 195 4.68 2.60 -20.65
CA PHE A 195 4.64 1.95 -19.34
C PHE A 195 5.69 2.48 -18.37
N VAL A 196 5.42 2.31 -17.08
CA VAL A 196 6.36 2.52 -15.98
C VAL A 196 6.56 1.20 -15.27
N ARG A 197 7.80 0.75 -15.14
CA ARG A 197 8.14 -0.39 -14.29
C ARG A 197 8.60 0.11 -12.92
N ASP A 198 7.97 -0.39 -11.87
CA ASP A 198 8.49 -0.31 -10.52
C ASP A 198 9.53 -1.42 -10.35
N THR A 199 10.82 -1.05 -10.35
CA THR A 199 11.93 -2.01 -10.23
C THR A 199 12.01 -2.64 -8.86
N ARG A 200 11.38 -2.02 -7.84
CA ARG A 200 11.27 -2.63 -6.52
C ARG A 200 10.21 -3.71 -6.58
N THR A 201 8.96 -3.37 -6.85
CA THR A 201 7.85 -4.34 -6.79
C THR A 201 7.77 -5.30 -7.99
N GLY A 202 8.47 -4.97 -9.07
CA GLY A 202 8.39 -5.67 -10.35
C GLY A 202 7.12 -5.34 -11.15
N LEU A 203 6.19 -4.58 -10.58
CA LEU A 203 4.94 -4.20 -11.23
C LEU A 203 5.19 -3.32 -12.46
N MET A 204 4.42 -3.55 -13.51
CA MET A 204 4.42 -2.70 -14.70
C MET A 204 3.07 -1.99 -14.81
N TRP A 205 3.14 -0.67 -14.92
CA TRP A 205 2.01 0.23 -14.89
C TRP A 205 1.83 0.93 -16.22
N MET A 206 0.59 1.23 -16.60
CA MET A 206 0.35 2.25 -17.62
C MET A 206 0.78 3.62 -17.10
N LYS A 207 1.34 4.49 -17.96
CA LYS A 207 1.67 5.87 -17.58
C LYS A 207 0.43 6.76 -17.44
N LYS A 208 -0.59 6.50 -18.23
CA LYS A 208 -1.80 7.32 -18.33
C LYS A 208 -3.00 6.62 -17.71
N LEU A 209 -3.91 7.44 -17.20
CA LEU A 209 -5.24 7.01 -16.83
C LEU A 209 -6.04 6.60 -18.08
N LEU A 210 -6.90 5.60 -17.93
CA LEU A 210 -7.99 5.38 -18.88
C LEU A 210 -9.07 6.44 -18.68
N GLU A 211 -10.01 6.52 -19.62
CA GLU A 211 -11.22 7.36 -19.47
C GLU A 211 -11.98 7.03 -18.16
N PRO A 212 -12.65 8.02 -17.55
CA PRO A 212 -13.34 7.81 -16.28
C PRO A 212 -14.44 6.77 -16.46
N ALA A 213 -14.59 5.92 -15.45
CA ALA A 213 -15.58 4.85 -15.48
C ALA A 213 -16.86 5.27 -14.76
N ASP A 214 -18.02 4.93 -15.32
CA ASP A 214 -19.33 5.22 -14.71
C ASP A 214 -19.60 4.44 -13.42
N SER A 215 -18.78 3.42 -13.12
CA SER A 215 -18.89 2.60 -11.93
C SER A 215 -17.56 1.94 -11.59
N TRP A 216 -17.42 1.51 -10.34
CA TRP A 216 -16.27 0.71 -9.90
C TRP A 216 -16.09 -0.58 -10.72
N ARG A 217 -17.19 -1.29 -11.03
CA ARG A 217 -17.15 -2.50 -11.87
C ARG A 217 -16.64 -2.21 -13.29
N SER A 218 -17.11 -1.13 -13.92
CA SER A 218 -16.64 -0.77 -15.25
C SER A 218 -15.17 -0.32 -15.25
N ALA A 219 -14.64 0.23 -14.14
CA ALA A 219 -13.22 0.51 -14.00
C ALA A 219 -12.36 -0.77 -14.00
N ILE A 220 -12.79 -1.80 -13.26
CA ILE A 220 -12.11 -3.11 -13.24
C ILE A 220 -12.14 -3.74 -14.64
N ASP A 221 -13.30 -3.74 -15.29
CA ASP A 221 -13.45 -4.27 -16.65
C ASP A 221 -12.64 -3.48 -17.68
N ALA A 222 -12.49 -2.16 -17.50
CA ALA A 222 -11.72 -1.30 -18.40
C ALA A 222 -10.24 -1.70 -18.38
N CYS A 223 -9.64 -1.90 -17.20
CA CYS A 223 -8.24 -2.34 -17.12
C CYS A 223 -8.02 -3.73 -17.70
N ARG A 224 -8.95 -4.67 -17.54
CA ARG A 224 -8.88 -5.99 -18.18
C ARG A 224 -8.91 -5.92 -19.71
N LYS A 225 -9.60 -4.91 -20.27
CA LYS A 225 -9.75 -4.69 -21.71
C LYS A 225 -8.73 -3.71 -22.28
N ALA A 226 -7.82 -3.18 -21.45
CA ALA A 226 -6.85 -2.18 -21.86
C ALA A 226 -6.09 -2.67 -23.11
N PRO A 227 -6.22 -1.98 -24.26
CA PRO A 227 -5.95 -2.56 -25.58
C PRO A 227 -4.49 -2.40 -26.02
N ASP A 228 -3.53 -2.54 -25.11
CA ASP A 228 -2.12 -2.25 -25.42
C ASP A 228 -1.33 -3.47 -25.92
N GLY A 229 -2.03 -4.39 -26.60
CA GLY A 229 -1.56 -5.22 -27.73
C GLY A 229 -0.52 -6.32 -27.46
N ALA A 230 0.39 -6.10 -26.51
CA ALA A 230 1.47 -7.03 -26.16
C ALA A 230 1.19 -7.79 -24.85
N TYR A 231 0.33 -7.23 -23.98
CA TYR A 231 0.16 -7.66 -22.59
C TYR A 231 -1.32 -7.77 -22.24
N GLY A 232 -1.82 -8.98 -22.01
CA GLY A 232 -3.25 -9.30 -21.85
C GLY A 232 -3.73 -9.49 -20.41
N ASP A 233 -2.94 -9.10 -19.42
CA ASP A 233 -3.10 -9.40 -17.99
C ASP A 233 -3.18 -8.13 -17.11
N PHE A 234 -3.39 -6.96 -17.71
CA PHE A 234 -3.64 -5.74 -16.97
C PHE A 234 -4.91 -5.83 -16.12
N ARG A 235 -4.83 -5.21 -14.94
CA ARG A 235 -5.91 -5.12 -13.95
C ARG A 235 -5.88 -3.78 -13.25
N LEU A 236 -6.96 -3.51 -12.53
CA LEU A 236 -7.00 -2.39 -11.60
C LEU A 236 -6.11 -2.71 -10.38
N PRO A 237 -5.24 -1.79 -9.94
CA PRO A 237 -4.33 -1.97 -8.80
C PRO A 237 -5.11 -2.08 -7.50
N ASN A 238 -4.55 -2.77 -6.53
CA ASN A 238 -5.10 -2.78 -5.18
C ASN A 238 -4.68 -1.52 -4.39
N ALA A 239 -5.26 -1.35 -3.19
CA ALA A 239 -5.08 -0.16 -2.39
C ALA A 239 -3.62 0.07 -1.96
N LYS A 240 -2.87 -1.01 -1.73
CA LYS A 240 -1.46 -0.96 -1.31
C LYS A 240 -0.54 -0.67 -2.50
N GLU A 241 -0.83 -1.22 -3.66
CA GLU A 241 -0.14 -0.90 -4.92
C GLU A 241 -0.32 0.58 -5.29
N LEU A 242 -1.53 1.15 -5.13
CA LEU A 242 -1.72 2.59 -5.33
C LEU A 242 -0.91 3.44 -4.34
N ALA A 243 -0.71 2.97 -3.11
CA ALA A 243 0.12 3.69 -2.16
C ALA A 243 1.61 3.69 -2.56
N THR A 244 2.06 2.72 -3.37
CA THR A 244 3.47 2.59 -3.80
C THR A 244 3.84 3.54 -4.94
N ILE A 245 2.88 4.13 -5.67
CA ILE A 245 3.18 5.09 -6.75
C ILE A 245 3.28 6.54 -6.28
N VAL A 246 2.90 6.82 -5.03
CA VAL A 246 3.02 8.15 -4.42
C VAL A 246 4.50 8.45 -4.16
N ASP A 247 4.93 9.61 -4.62
CA ASP A 247 6.24 10.19 -4.41
C ASP A 247 6.18 11.14 -3.20
N ASP A 248 6.65 10.64 -2.06
CA ASP A 248 6.66 11.37 -0.80
C ASP A 248 7.63 12.57 -0.78
N GLU A 249 8.49 12.71 -1.79
CA GLU A 249 9.46 13.80 -1.91
C GLU A 249 9.02 14.87 -2.93
N ARG A 250 7.90 14.66 -3.64
CA ARG A 250 7.39 15.59 -4.66
C ARG A 250 6.72 16.82 -4.04
N ALA A 251 7.51 17.86 -3.79
CA ALA A 251 7.09 19.10 -3.13
C ALA A 251 6.47 20.18 -4.05
N ASP A 252 5.90 19.79 -5.20
CA ASP A 252 5.26 20.71 -6.14
C ASP A 252 3.75 20.76 -5.89
N ALA A 253 3.27 21.90 -5.39
CA ALA A 253 1.86 22.10 -5.02
C ALA A 253 0.91 22.12 -6.23
N ASP A 254 1.43 22.35 -7.44
CA ASP A 254 0.64 22.37 -8.68
C ASP A 254 0.76 21.04 -9.46
N ALA A 255 1.44 20.04 -8.88
CA ALA A 255 1.61 18.72 -9.46
C ALA A 255 0.94 17.63 -8.60
N PRO A 256 0.56 16.49 -9.21
CA PRO A 256 0.11 15.35 -8.42
C PRO A 256 1.26 14.78 -7.59
N ALA A 257 0.95 14.31 -6.38
CA ALA A 257 1.88 13.59 -5.50
C ALA A 257 2.29 12.20 -6.04
N VAL A 258 1.70 11.72 -7.14
CA VAL A 258 2.16 10.50 -7.83
C VAL A 258 3.51 10.76 -8.51
N HIS A 259 4.39 9.76 -8.61
CA HIS A 259 5.70 9.90 -9.24
C HIS A 259 5.62 10.47 -10.67
N GLN A 260 6.59 11.32 -11.05
CA GLN A 260 6.54 12.12 -12.30
C GLN A 260 6.54 11.32 -13.60
N LEU A 261 6.96 10.05 -13.59
CA LEU A 261 6.89 9.19 -14.78
C LEU A 261 5.45 8.81 -15.13
N PHE A 262 4.52 8.91 -14.18
CA PHE A 262 3.10 8.78 -14.45
C PHE A 262 2.57 10.11 -14.99
N GLU A 263 1.95 10.06 -16.17
CA GLU A 263 1.38 11.21 -16.86
C GLU A 263 -0.05 11.49 -16.35
N ILE A 264 -0.17 11.62 -15.04
CA ILE A 264 -1.43 11.87 -14.34
C ILE A 264 -1.59 13.37 -14.17
N GLU A 265 -2.79 13.88 -14.45
CA GLU A 265 -3.10 15.29 -14.27
C GLU A 265 -3.43 15.62 -12.81
N TYR A 266 -3.30 16.88 -12.44
CA TYR A 266 -3.75 17.37 -11.13
C TYR A 266 -5.27 17.21 -10.97
N GLY A 267 -5.72 16.89 -9.75
CA GLY A 267 -7.13 16.80 -9.38
C GLY A 267 -7.79 15.45 -9.68
N ARG A 268 -7.00 14.43 -10.05
CA ARG A 268 -7.51 13.10 -10.41
C ARG A 268 -7.65 12.19 -9.19
N GLN A 269 -8.70 11.36 -9.22
CA GLN A 269 -8.92 10.26 -8.29
C GLN A 269 -8.73 8.94 -9.03
N ILE A 270 -8.16 7.93 -8.37
CA ILE A 270 -7.84 6.65 -8.98
C ILE A 270 -8.50 5.52 -8.20
N TRP A 271 -9.26 4.67 -8.88
CA TRP A 271 -9.91 3.52 -8.27
C TRP A 271 -8.91 2.45 -7.84
N SER A 272 -9.14 1.86 -6.66
CA SER A 272 -8.53 0.62 -6.22
C SER A 272 -9.45 -0.57 -6.49
N SER A 273 -8.88 -1.74 -6.78
CA SER A 273 -9.58 -3.03 -6.85
C SER A 273 -9.85 -3.67 -5.48
N THR A 274 -9.32 -3.09 -4.39
CA THR A 274 -9.60 -3.54 -3.02
C THR A 274 -11.03 -3.15 -2.65
N PRO A 275 -11.90 -4.11 -2.32
CA PRO A 275 -13.24 -3.81 -1.85
C PRO A 275 -13.19 -3.28 -0.41
N THR A 276 -14.22 -2.54 -0.01
CA THR A 276 -14.40 -2.16 1.40
C THR A 276 -15.45 -3.07 2.05
N SER A 277 -15.46 -3.10 3.38
CA SER A 277 -16.54 -3.73 4.16
C SER A 277 -17.79 -2.84 4.28
N ILE A 278 -17.74 -1.62 3.75
CA ILE A 278 -18.83 -0.63 3.82
C ILE A 278 -19.56 -0.63 2.48
N GLU A 279 -20.86 -0.94 2.52
CA GLU A 279 -21.70 -1.04 1.32
C GLU A 279 -21.62 0.24 0.47
N GLY A 280 -21.44 0.06 -0.84
CA GLY A 280 -21.37 1.14 -1.82
C GLY A 280 -20.13 2.04 -1.75
N ARG A 281 -19.12 1.72 -0.92
CA ARG A 281 -17.86 2.47 -0.85
C ARG A 281 -16.68 1.66 -1.37
N PHE A 282 -15.75 2.34 -2.03
CA PHE A 282 -14.56 1.71 -2.61
C PHE A 282 -13.33 2.57 -2.31
N PHE A 283 -12.15 1.94 -2.26
CA PHE A 283 -10.90 2.67 -2.02
C PHE A 283 -10.49 3.48 -3.25
N GLU A 284 -10.00 4.69 -2.99
CA GLU A 284 -9.56 5.65 -3.98
C GLU A 284 -8.27 6.34 -3.53
N LEU A 285 -7.33 6.51 -4.46
CA LEU A 285 -6.18 7.36 -4.29
C LEU A 285 -6.48 8.75 -4.86
N ASN A 286 -6.33 9.78 -4.02
CA ASN A 286 -6.28 11.16 -4.48
C ASN A 286 -4.89 11.45 -5.04
N ALA A 287 -4.76 11.52 -6.37
CA ALA A 287 -3.47 11.72 -7.01
C ALA A 287 -2.86 13.10 -6.72
N THR A 288 -3.67 14.11 -6.38
CA THR A 288 -3.16 15.44 -6.00
C THR A 288 -2.36 15.36 -4.70
N GLY A 289 -2.97 14.82 -3.64
CA GLY A 289 -2.38 14.82 -2.30
C GLY A 289 -1.72 13.51 -1.90
N GLY A 290 -1.88 12.44 -2.67
CA GLY A 290 -1.40 11.09 -2.35
C GLY A 290 -2.19 10.38 -1.25
N SER A 291 -3.29 10.96 -0.76
CA SER A 291 -4.11 10.35 0.29
C SER A 291 -4.93 9.19 -0.25
N LEU A 292 -5.09 8.16 0.58
CA LEU A 292 -5.92 6.99 0.29
C LEU A 292 -7.12 7.00 1.24
N GLY A 293 -8.32 6.94 0.67
CA GLY A 293 -9.57 6.87 1.43
C GLY A 293 -10.57 5.96 0.75
N HIS A 294 -11.75 5.83 1.32
CA HIS A 294 -12.86 5.11 0.70
C HIS A 294 -14.07 6.02 0.57
N PHE A 295 -14.67 6.12 -0.62
CA PHE A 295 -15.79 7.02 -0.88
C PHE A 295 -16.93 6.32 -1.64
N PRO A 296 -18.14 6.91 -1.69
CA PRO A 296 -19.25 6.34 -2.45
C PRO A 296 -18.91 6.23 -3.95
N GLY A 297 -19.23 5.07 -4.54
CA GLY A 297 -18.91 4.70 -5.94
C GLY A 297 -19.52 5.51 -7.08
N SER A 298 -20.09 6.69 -6.82
CA SER A 298 -21.03 7.37 -7.72
C SER A 298 -20.54 8.70 -8.31
N LEU A 299 -19.23 9.00 -8.23
CA LEU A 299 -18.69 10.23 -8.80
C LEU A 299 -18.04 9.91 -10.16
N GLY A 300 -18.58 10.48 -11.25
CA GLY A 300 -18.09 10.33 -12.63
C GLY A 300 -16.73 11.00 -12.91
N TYR A 301 -15.84 11.05 -11.92
CA TYR A 301 -14.53 11.72 -11.96
C TYR A 301 -13.42 10.85 -11.39
N ILE A 302 -13.62 9.52 -11.36
CA ILE A 302 -12.64 8.57 -10.82
C ILE A 302 -12.18 7.66 -11.95
N PHE A 303 -10.87 7.51 -12.05
CA PHE A 303 -10.18 7.01 -13.24
C PHE A 303 -9.53 5.65 -12.96
N PRO A 304 -9.54 4.72 -13.93
CA PRO A 304 -8.71 3.53 -13.87
C PRO A 304 -7.25 3.88 -14.22
N LEU A 305 -6.32 3.51 -13.35
CA LEU A 305 -4.90 3.34 -13.69
C LEU A 305 -4.64 1.84 -13.71
N CYS A 306 -4.04 1.28 -14.76
CA CYS A 306 -3.91 -0.17 -14.87
C CYS A 306 -2.49 -0.64 -14.57
N VAL A 307 -2.40 -1.77 -13.89
CA VAL A 307 -1.16 -2.44 -13.50
C VAL A 307 -1.19 -3.91 -13.91
N ARG A 308 -0.02 -4.49 -14.16
CA ARG A 308 0.17 -5.94 -14.29
C ARG A 308 1.28 -6.42 -13.37
N GLY A 309 1.27 -7.72 -13.10
CA GLY A 309 2.30 -8.37 -12.30
C GLY A 309 3.68 -8.33 -12.96
N PRO A 310 4.73 -8.75 -12.22
CA PRO A 310 6.08 -8.89 -12.76
C PRO A 310 6.14 -9.89 -13.92
N ASP A 311 7.04 -9.61 -14.87
CA ASP A 311 7.39 -10.49 -16.00
C ASP A 311 8.21 -11.71 -15.56
#